data_AF-A0A0X3SF29-F1
#
_entry.id   AF-A0A0X3SF29-F1
#
_cell.length_a   1.000
_cell.length_b   1.000
_cell.length_c   1.000
_cell.angle_alpha   90.00
_cell.angle_beta   90.00
_cell.angle_gamma   90.00
#
_symmetry.space_group_name_H-M   'P 1'
#
loop_
_entity.id
_entity.type
_entity.pdbx_description
1 polymer ?
#
loop_
_entity_poly.entity_id
_entity_poly.type
_entity_poly.pdbx_seq_one_letter_code
_entity_poly.pdbx_strand_id
1 'polypeptide(L)'
;MLPVGHKAGGHAVTWSGGSSVRARTAGRLLEVACDESGSDGENLTSGNTDVFAHAGVHLPLASAAAYVQEIRDRVRSPAEEYKATHLLREKHRSVLQWLLGDTGPLYGHAHVVLVEKSFFVVDRMVDLLLGDPAAALVLFRQGPGRFGNGRWRHFLEASNDLMRVRMNGDPAAPVDSFYHLVDAMRRTQPHGDTGAILRLLGRTREAALAHRVRITESPTVVPLLNPLVPAIIRTAAYWGRDGRSVAIVHDEQNLLTPRRIAWITEAAQLSGLRLVDSRRDPRVQLADLLAGIARKIASDELNERDDRGLIGLLRPYVDDDSLWGDERSGDSLMPSSASPTG
;
A
#
# COMPACT_ATOMS: atom_id res chain seq x y z
N MET A 1 33.25 -36.59 -18.22
CA MET A 1 32.01 -36.25 -18.94
C MET A 1 30.83 -36.78 -18.13
N LEU A 2 30.19 -35.90 -17.37
CA LEU A 2 28.82 -35.94 -16.82
C LEU A 2 28.73 -34.80 -15.78
N PRO A 3 27.82 -33.81 -15.94
CA PRO A 3 27.81 -32.62 -15.11
C PRO A 3 26.94 -32.79 -13.86
N VAL A 4 27.41 -32.20 -12.76
CA VAL A 4 26.73 -32.10 -11.47
C VAL A 4 25.78 -30.90 -11.52
N GLY A 5 24.47 -31.16 -11.51
CA GLY A 5 23.44 -30.13 -11.50
C GLY A 5 23.26 -29.50 -10.12
N HIS A 6 23.50 -28.20 -10.01
CA HIS A 6 23.06 -27.38 -8.88
C HIS A 6 21.56 -27.09 -9.01
N LYS A 7 20.78 -27.51 -8.01
CA LYS A 7 19.39 -27.07 -7.81
C LYS A 7 19.41 -25.76 -7.03
N ALA A 8 19.02 -24.66 -7.65
CA ALA A 8 18.68 -23.42 -6.96
C ALA A 8 17.26 -23.55 -6.37
N GLY A 9 17.15 -23.49 -5.05
CA GLY A 9 15.88 -23.44 -4.33
C GLY A 9 15.34 -22.02 -4.28
N GLY A 10 14.28 -21.75 -5.05
CA GLY A 10 13.37 -20.64 -4.80
C GLY A 10 12.17 -21.16 -4.02
N HIS A 11 12.13 -20.89 -2.71
CA HIS A 11 10.94 -21.14 -1.91
C HIS A 11 9.95 -20.00 -2.14
N ALA A 12 9.07 -20.19 -3.12
CA ALA A 12 7.79 -19.50 -3.15
C ALA A 12 6.96 -19.93 -1.93
N VAL A 13 6.32 -18.98 -1.26
CA VAL A 13 5.34 -19.26 -0.21
C VAL A 13 4.29 -20.23 -0.75
N THR A 14 4.16 -21.35 -0.07
CA THR A 14 3.24 -22.43 -0.40
C THR A 14 1.85 -22.06 0.12
N TRP A 15 0.92 -21.79 -0.78
CA TRP A 15 -0.51 -21.79 -0.46
C TRP A 15 -1.02 -23.23 -0.69
N SER A 16 -1.34 -23.93 0.39
CA SER A 16 -1.94 -25.27 0.36
C SER A 16 -3.39 -25.19 -0.15
N GLY A 17 -3.55 -25.22 -1.47
CA GLY A 17 -4.83 -25.35 -2.14
C GLY A 17 -5.39 -26.78 -2.06
N GLY A 18 -6.18 -27.04 -1.03
CA GLY A 18 -7.13 -28.17 -1.03
C GLY A 18 -8.24 -27.87 -2.03
N SER A 19 -8.10 -28.41 -3.25
CA SER A 19 -9.08 -28.23 -4.33
C SER A 19 -10.35 -29.01 -4.01
N SER A 20 -11.39 -28.30 -3.58
CA SER A 20 -12.77 -28.74 -3.80
C SER A 20 -13.50 -27.61 -4.52
N VAL A 21 -13.82 -27.85 -5.79
CA VAL A 21 -14.67 -26.96 -6.59
C VAL A 21 -16.06 -27.02 -5.96
N ARG A 22 -16.32 -26.17 -4.98
CA ARG A 22 -17.69 -25.87 -4.54
C ARG A 22 -18.30 -24.97 -5.59
N ALA A 23 -19.37 -25.45 -6.21
CA ALA A 23 -20.23 -24.65 -7.09
C ALA A 23 -20.57 -23.33 -6.39
N ARG A 24 -20.17 -22.21 -7.00
CA ARG A 24 -20.46 -20.86 -6.54
C ARG A 24 -21.98 -20.68 -6.55
N THR A 25 -22.61 -20.73 -5.38
CA THR A 25 -23.97 -20.22 -5.18
C THR A 25 -24.00 -18.77 -5.65
N ALA A 26 -25.09 -18.36 -6.31
CA ALA A 26 -25.35 -17.01 -6.80
C ALA A 26 -25.46 -16.01 -5.64
N GLY A 27 -24.32 -15.72 -4.98
CA GLY A 27 -24.19 -14.64 -4.04
C GLY A 27 -24.30 -13.31 -4.79
N ARG A 28 -24.96 -12.33 -4.18
CA ARG A 28 -25.12 -10.99 -4.73
C ARG A 28 -23.74 -10.39 -5.01
N LEU A 29 -23.42 -10.18 -6.29
CA LEU A 29 -22.18 -9.54 -6.71
C LEU A 29 -22.03 -8.20 -5.99
N LEU A 30 -20.87 -8.00 -5.35
CA LEU A 30 -20.54 -6.77 -4.63
C LEU A 30 -19.59 -5.96 -5.51
N GLU A 31 -20.10 -4.88 -6.10
CA GLU A 31 -19.27 -3.90 -6.80
C GLU A 31 -18.71 -2.86 -5.81
N VAL A 32 -17.39 -2.69 -5.80
CA VAL A 32 -16.67 -1.69 -5.00
C VAL A 32 -16.02 -0.71 -5.96
N ALA A 33 -16.28 0.58 -5.76
CA ALA A 33 -15.61 1.65 -6.49
C ALA A 33 -14.35 2.09 -5.74
N CYS A 34 -13.22 2.19 -6.41
CA CYS A 34 -11.93 2.45 -5.79
C CYS A 34 -11.16 3.58 -6.47
N ASP A 35 -10.32 4.23 -5.68
CA ASP A 35 -9.27 5.14 -6.13
C ASP A 35 -8.14 5.18 -5.09
N GLU A 36 -7.00 5.74 -5.46
CA GLU A 36 -5.82 5.88 -4.62
C GLU A 36 -5.30 7.31 -4.53
N SER A 37 -4.53 7.56 -3.48
CA SER A 37 -3.80 8.81 -3.30
C SER A 37 -2.36 8.54 -2.84
N GLY A 38 -1.44 9.41 -3.26
CA GLY A 38 -0.02 9.28 -2.94
C GLY A 38 0.70 8.22 -3.80
N SER A 39 0.24 7.95 -5.02
CA SER A 39 0.97 7.08 -5.96
C SER A 39 2.15 7.84 -6.57
N ASP A 40 3.39 7.45 -6.23
CA ASP A 40 4.64 7.98 -6.81
C ASP A 40 5.32 6.95 -7.75
N GLY A 41 4.55 5.97 -8.25
CA GLY A 41 5.08 4.84 -9.00
C GLY A 41 6.03 4.01 -8.15
N GLU A 42 7.24 3.77 -8.64
CA GLU A 42 8.28 2.98 -7.95
C GLU A 42 9.27 3.84 -7.15
N ASN A 43 9.06 5.16 -7.10
CA ASN A 43 9.93 6.09 -6.39
C ASN A 43 9.32 6.46 -5.04
N LEU A 44 9.49 5.60 -4.05
CA LEU A 44 8.78 5.68 -2.78
C LEU A 44 9.51 6.48 -1.71
N THR A 45 10.80 6.78 -1.91
CA THR A 45 11.65 7.47 -0.92
C THR A 45 11.93 8.93 -1.24
N SER A 46 11.82 9.34 -2.51
CA SER A 46 12.04 10.73 -2.96
C SER A 46 10.80 11.37 -3.60
N GLY A 47 9.64 10.74 -3.41
CA GLY A 47 8.34 11.29 -3.81
C GLY A 47 7.88 12.43 -2.90
N ASN A 48 6.79 13.08 -3.30
CA ASN A 48 6.19 14.19 -2.52
C ASN A 48 5.31 13.72 -1.36
N THR A 49 5.10 12.40 -1.24
CA THR A 49 4.21 11.81 -0.26
C THR A 49 4.88 10.62 0.42
N ASP A 50 4.72 10.53 1.73
CA ASP A 50 5.23 9.49 2.64
C ASP A 50 4.23 8.34 2.87
N VAL A 51 2.95 8.61 2.59
CA VAL A 51 1.85 7.67 2.73
C VAL A 51 1.18 7.44 1.38
N PHE A 52 0.84 6.18 1.11
CA PHE A 52 -0.09 5.78 0.07
C PHE A 52 -1.41 5.35 0.72
N ALA A 53 -2.54 5.72 0.11
CA ALA A 53 -3.86 5.30 0.54
C ALA A 53 -4.65 4.77 -0.65
N HIS A 54 -5.37 3.66 -0.48
CA HIS A 54 -6.33 3.15 -1.44
C HIS A 54 -7.68 3.03 -0.76
N ALA A 55 -8.70 3.68 -1.29
CA ALA A 55 -10.03 3.68 -0.74
C ALA A 55 -10.98 2.87 -1.63
N GLY A 56 -11.88 2.10 -1.01
CA GLY A 56 -12.97 1.40 -1.67
C GLY A 56 -14.31 1.81 -1.08
N VAL A 57 -15.30 2.09 -1.93
CA VAL A 57 -16.66 2.51 -1.57
C VAL A 57 -17.68 1.56 -2.19
N HIS A 58 -18.54 0.99 -1.36
CA HIS A 58 -19.67 0.16 -1.76
C HIS A 58 -21.00 0.90 -1.51
N LEU A 59 -21.44 1.65 -2.51
CA LEU A 59 -22.72 2.39 -2.50
C LEU A 59 -23.49 2.19 -3.81
N PRO A 60 -24.84 2.25 -3.78
CA PRO A 60 -25.63 2.44 -4.99
C PRO A 60 -25.25 3.73 -5.71
N LEU A 61 -25.26 3.72 -7.05
CA LEU A 61 -24.92 4.90 -7.87
C LEU A 61 -25.75 6.14 -7.53
N ALA A 62 -27.06 5.98 -7.31
CA ALA A 62 -27.95 7.09 -6.97
C ALA A 62 -27.60 7.74 -5.63
N SER A 63 -27.30 6.93 -4.61
CA SER A 63 -26.86 7.43 -3.29
C SER A 63 -25.53 8.15 -3.39
N ALA A 64 -24.56 7.57 -4.10
CA ALA A 64 -23.27 8.22 -4.32
C ALA A 64 -23.40 9.56 -5.06
N ALA A 65 -24.24 9.64 -6.10
CA ALA A 65 -24.52 10.88 -6.81
C ALA A 65 -25.13 11.95 -5.90
N ALA A 66 -26.09 11.58 -5.05
CA ALA A 66 -26.70 12.48 -4.09
C ALA A 66 -25.68 13.01 -3.07
N TYR A 67 -24.80 12.15 -2.54
CA TYR A 67 -23.76 12.58 -1.60
C TYR A 67 -22.70 13.47 -2.25
N VAL A 68 -22.29 13.19 -3.48
CA VAL A 68 -21.40 14.08 -4.24
C VAL A 68 -22.05 15.45 -4.43
N GLN A 69 -23.34 15.50 -4.77
CA GLN A 69 -24.06 16.77 -4.90
C GLN A 69 -24.16 17.51 -3.55
N GLU A 70 -24.45 16.80 -2.47
CA GLU A 70 -24.51 17.39 -1.13
C GLU A 70 -23.16 17.97 -0.68
N ILE A 71 -22.04 17.29 -1.00
CA ILE A 71 -20.69 17.83 -0.79
C ILE A 71 -20.52 19.15 -1.55
N ARG A 72 -20.92 19.20 -2.83
CA ARG A 72 -20.83 20.42 -3.66
C ARG A 72 -21.65 21.55 -3.06
N ASP A 73 -22.87 21.28 -2.61
CA ASP A 73 -23.79 22.26 -2.03
C ASP A 73 -23.29 22.81 -0.68
N ARG A 74 -22.61 21.97 0.11
CA ARG A 74 -22.02 22.36 1.40
C ARG A 74 -20.71 23.13 1.24
N VAL A 75 -19.86 22.75 0.30
CA VAL A 75 -18.55 23.39 0.09
C VAL A 75 -18.68 24.71 -0.69
N ARG A 76 -19.65 24.81 -1.60
CA ARG A 76 -19.95 26.00 -2.42
C ARG A 76 -18.72 26.56 -3.16
N SER A 77 -17.86 25.67 -3.66
CA SER A 77 -16.70 26.05 -4.47
C SER A 77 -17.07 26.04 -5.97
N PRO A 78 -16.53 26.96 -6.79
CA PRO A 78 -16.73 26.93 -8.24
C PRO A 78 -15.94 25.80 -8.95
N ALA A 79 -15.23 24.94 -8.21
CA ALA A 79 -14.43 23.87 -8.79
C ALA A 79 -15.30 22.81 -9.48
N GLU A 80 -14.95 22.46 -10.72
CA GLU A 80 -15.60 21.38 -11.47
C GLU A 80 -15.29 20.00 -10.86
N GLU A 81 -14.08 19.84 -10.31
CA GLU A 81 -13.58 18.62 -9.66
C GLU A 81 -13.16 18.89 -8.20
N TYR A 82 -13.70 18.12 -7.26
CA TYR A 82 -13.43 18.27 -5.83
C TYR A 82 -12.40 17.25 -5.36
N LYS A 83 -11.16 17.70 -5.20
CA LYS A 83 -10.11 16.92 -4.52
C LYS A 83 -10.17 17.09 -3.01
N ALA A 84 -9.59 16.12 -2.29
CA ALA A 84 -9.50 16.12 -0.82
C ALA A 84 -8.93 17.43 -0.23
N THR A 85 -7.99 18.08 -0.93
CA THR A 85 -7.39 19.36 -0.51
C THR A 85 -8.42 20.50 -0.37
N HIS A 86 -9.60 20.39 -0.98
CA HIS A 86 -10.70 21.33 -0.75
C HIS A 86 -11.39 21.07 0.59
N LEU A 87 -11.68 19.81 0.91
CA LEU A 87 -12.39 19.42 2.14
C LEU A 87 -11.53 19.45 3.40
N LEU A 88 -10.21 19.30 3.24
CA LEU A 88 -9.24 19.38 4.33
C LEU A 88 -8.97 20.83 4.82
N ARG A 89 -9.59 21.85 4.20
CA ARG A 89 -9.48 23.23 4.68
C ARG A 89 -10.36 23.42 5.92
N GLU A 90 -9.87 24.17 6.90
CA GLU A 90 -10.56 24.40 8.17
C GLU A 90 -12.02 24.85 8.01
N LYS A 91 -12.29 25.75 7.05
CA LYS A 91 -13.65 26.23 6.74
C LYS A 91 -14.65 25.14 6.28
N HIS A 92 -14.18 23.95 5.92
CA HIS A 92 -14.98 22.81 5.49
C HIS A 92 -14.94 21.64 6.47
N ARG A 93 -14.41 21.86 7.68
CA ARG A 93 -14.30 20.84 8.74
C ARG A 93 -15.64 20.16 9.07
N SER A 94 -16.74 20.92 9.11
CA SER A 94 -18.07 20.36 9.36
C SER A 94 -18.53 19.39 8.26
N VAL A 95 -18.12 19.60 7.01
CA VAL A 95 -18.43 18.69 5.90
C VAL A 95 -17.61 17.41 6.02
N LEU A 96 -16.34 17.51 6.40
CA LEU A 96 -15.48 16.37 6.66
C LEU A 96 -16.01 15.51 7.83
N GLN A 97 -16.45 16.15 8.92
CA GLN A 97 -17.08 15.48 10.06
C GLN A 97 -18.39 14.80 9.68
N TRP A 98 -19.22 15.44 8.85
CA TRP A 98 -20.44 14.83 8.33
C TRP A 98 -20.13 13.62 7.43
N LEU A 99 -19.12 13.73 6.55
CA LEU A 99 -18.75 12.69 5.60
C LEU A 99 -18.27 11.40 6.29
N LEU A 100 -17.43 11.55 7.33
CA LEU A 100 -16.77 10.45 8.04
C LEU A 100 -17.42 10.07 9.38
N GLY A 101 -18.44 10.81 9.83
CA GLY A 101 -19.12 10.51 11.09
C GLY A 101 -19.80 9.15 11.07
N ASP A 102 -20.11 8.61 12.25
CA ASP A 102 -20.81 7.32 12.44
C ASP A 102 -22.24 7.30 11.85
N THR A 103 -22.86 8.46 11.69
CA THR A 103 -24.11 8.65 10.94
C THR A 103 -23.90 9.20 9.54
N GLY A 104 -22.65 9.28 9.09
CA GLY A 104 -22.22 9.85 7.82
C GLY A 104 -22.45 8.91 6.63
N PRO A 105 -22.42 9.44 5.40
CA PRO A 105 -22.73 8.69 4.19
C PRO A 105 -21.75 7.55 3.87
N LEU A 106 -20.50 7.63 4.36
CA LEU A 106 -19.49 6.61 4.09
C LEU A 106 -19.43 5.53 5.17
N TYR A 107 -19.94 5.79 6.37
CA TYR A 107 -19.82 4.86 7.50
C TYR A 107 -20.45 3.50 7.18
N GLY A 108 -19.69 2.42 7.38
CA GLY A 108 -20.08 1.06 7.01
C GLY A 108 -20.12 0.76 5.50
N HIS A 109 -19.85 1.76 4.65
CA HIS A 109 -19.90 1.66 3.19
C HIS A 109 -18.54 1.92 2.52
N ALA A 110 -17.51 2.23 3.29
CA ALA A 110 -16.19 2.52 2.77
C ALA A 110 -15.09 1.83 3.58
N HIS A 111 -13.94 1.67 2.94
CA HIS A 111 -12.78 0.97 3.48
C HIS A 111 -11.50 1.59 2.92
N VAL A 112 -10.43 1.66 3.71
CA VAL A 112 -9.17 2.31 3.35
C VAL A 112 -8.01 1.41 3.72
N VAL A 113 -7.15 1.12 2.75
CA VAL A 113 -5.84 0.51 2.99
C VAL A 113 -4.79 1.61 3.01
N LEU A 114 -4.04 1.71 4.10
CA LEU A 114 -2.91 2.63 4.25
C LEU A 114 -1.58 1.89 4.08
N VAL A 115 -0.60 2.58 3.50
CA VAL A 115 0.77 2.09 3.35
C VAL A 115 1.75 3.20 3.68
N GLU A 116 2.56 3.01 4.72
CA GLU A 116 3.73 3.82 4.99
C GLU A 116 4.84 3.44 4.00
N LYS A 117 5.27 4.38 3.16
CA LYS A 117 6.14 4.06 2.02
C LYS A 117 7.56 3.70 2.41
N SER A 118 8.13 4.42 3.37
CA SER A 118 9.45 4.14 3.93
C SER A 118 9.51 2.71 4.47
N PHE A 119 8.47 2.27 5.19
CA PHE A 119 8.36 0.91 5.68
C PHE A 119 8.11 -0.09 4.55
N PHE A 120 7.25 0.23 3.57
CA PHE A 120 7.02 -0.63 2.40
C PHE A 120 8.31 -0.94 1.63
N VAL A 121 9.23 0.02 1.52
CA VAL A 121 10.56 -0.21 0.92
C VAL A 121 11.38 -1.21 1.72
N VAL A 122 11.44 -1.08 3.06
CA VAL A 122 12.18 -2.03 3.91
C VAL A 122 11.53 -3.41 3.88
N ASP A 123 10.21 -3.48 3.96
CA ASP A 123 9.41 -4.70 3.91
C ASP A 123 9.64 -5.48 2.59
N ARG A 124 9.57 -4.81 1.44
CA ARG A 124 9.87 -5.44 0.13
C ARG A 124 11.33 -5.85 -0.02
N MET A 125 12.27 -5.05 0.50
CA MET A 125 13.70 -5.36 0.44
C MET A 125 14.04 -6.60 1.27
N VAL A 126 13.51 -6.68 2.48
CA VAL A 126 13.73 -7.81 3.37
C VAL A 126 13.03 -9.06 2.85
N ASP A 127 11.80 -8.95 2.33
CA ASP A 127 11.09 -10.05 1.67
C ASP A 127 11.91 -10.61 0.49
N LEU A 128 12.43 -9.73 -0.38
CA LEU A 128 13.25 -10.11 -1.52
C LEU A 128 14.56 -10.81 -1.15
N LEU A 129 15.26 -10.34 -0.11
CA LEU A 129 16.62 -10.77 0.21
C LEU A 129 16.69 -11.84 1.31
N LEU A 130 15.78 -11.79 2.28
CA LEU A 130 15.78 -12.65 3.47
C LEU A 130 14.54 -13.52 3.60
N GLY A 131 13.39 -13.09 3.08
CA GLY A 131 12.11 -13.80 3.23
C GLY A 131 11.59 -13.84 4.67
N ASP A 132 12.00 -12.89 5.51
CA ASP A 132 11.62 -12.80 6.92
C ASP A 132 10.95 -11.44 7.24
N PRO A 133 9.62 -11.36 7.25
CA PRO A 133 8.92 -10.09 7.48
C PRO A 133 9.15 -9.51 8.88
N ALA A 134 9.46 -10.34 9.89
CA ALA A 134 9.74 -9.85 11.24
C ALA A 134 11.04 -9.01 11.28
N ALA A 135 12.03 -9.38 10.46
CA ALA A 135 13.27 -8.62 10.33
C ALA A 135 13.02 -7.21 9.75
N ALA A 136 12.02 -7.03 8.90
CA ALA A 136 11.70 -5.71 8.33
C ALA A 136 11.29 -4.72 9.40
N LEU A 137 10.37 -5.10 10.29
CA LEU A 137 9.85 -4.24 11.34
C LEU A 137 10.94 -3.87 12.35
N VAL A 138 11.76 -4.85 12.76
CA VAL A 138 12.89 -4.62 13.67
C VAL A 138 13.88 -3.63 13.06
N LEU A 139 14.29 -3.87 11.82
CA LEU A 139 15.23 -3.00 11.11
C LEU A 139 14.67 -1.59 10.93
N PHE A 140 13.39 -1.48 10.58
CA PHE A 140 12.72 -0.21 10.36
C PHE A 140 12.62 0.63 11.63
N ARG A 141 12.10 0.05 12.72
CA ARG A 141 11.88 0.78 13.99
C ARG A 141 13.18 1.17 14.67
N GLN A 142 14.21 0.32 14.62
CA GLN A 142 15.49 0.62 15.26
C GLN A 142 16.43 1.46 14.38
N GLY A 143 16.25 1.44 13.06
CA GLY A 143 17.14 2.06 12.08
C GLY A 143 17.44 3.54 12.35
N PRO A 144 16.43 4.43 12.39
CA PRO A 144 16.64 5.86 12.63
C PRO A 144 17.42 6.16 13.90
N GLY A 145 17.06 5.53 15.03
CA GLY A 145 17.71 5.73 16.33
C GLY A 145 19.15 5.18 16.39
N ARG A 146 19.46 4.13 15.62
CA ARG A 146 20.78 3.49 15.60
C ARG A 146 21.78 4.16 14.64
N PHE A 147 21.30 4.71 13.53
CA PHE A 147 22.15 5.21 12.43
C PHE A 147 22.03 6.71 12.18
N GLY A 148 21.02 7.36 12.78
CA GLY A 148 20.66 8.74 12.51
C GLY A 148 19.89 8.90 11.19
N ASN A 149 19.02 9.90 11.14
CA ASN A 149 18.09 10.14 10.03
C ASN A 149 18.78 10.26 8.66
N GLY A 150 19.95 10.91 8.60
CA GLY A 150 20.69 11.08 7.35
C GLY A 150 21.16 9.76 6.73
N ARG A 151 21.78 8.88 7.53
CA ARG A 151 22.26 7.57 7.04
C ARG A 151 21.10 6.63 6.76
N TRP A 152 20.07 6.66 7.60
CA TRP A 152 18.86 5.88 7.38
C TRP A 152 18.16 6.26 6.07
N ARG A 153 18.02 7.56 5.76
CA ARG A 153 17.47 8.03 4.49
C ARG A 153 18.26 7.49 3.29
N HIS A 154 19.60 7.58 3.31
CA HIS A 154 20.42 7.01 2.23
C HIS A 154 20.26 5.49 2.10
N PHE A 155 20.07 4.76 3.21
CA PHE A 155 19.79 3.34 3.17
C PHE A 155 18.43 3.03 2.51
N LEU A 156 17.39 3.80 2.82
CA LEU A 156 16.09 3.68 2.15
C LEU A 156 16.19 3.96 0.65
N GLU A 157 16.89 5.03 0.25
CA GLU A 157 17.13 5.39 -1.15
C GLU A 157 17.83 4.25 -1.90
N ALA A 158 18.95 3.74 -1.36
CA ALA A 158 19.66 2.62 -1.98
C ALA A 158 18.82 1.33 -2.04
N SER A 159 17.97 1.08 -1.03
CA SER A 159 17.03 -0.04 -1.03
C SER A 159 15.97 0.12 -2.12
N ASN A 160 15.44 1.33 -2.31
CA ASN A 160 14.50 1.64 -3.37
C ASN A 160 15.15 1.42 -4.75
N ASP A 161 16.35 1.95 -4.95
CA ASP A 161 17.07 1.87 -6.23
C ASP A 161 17.43 0.43 -6.60
N LEU A 162 17.73 -0.41 -5.60
CA LEU A 162 17.96 -1.84 -5.79
C LEU A 162 16.74 -2.54 -6.44
N MET A 163 15.52 -2.23 -6.01
CA MET A 163 14.31 -2.95 -6.44
C MET A 163 13.56 -2.29 -7.61
N ARG A 164 13.87 -1.04 -7.95
CA ARG A 164 13.15 -0.27 -8.96
C ARG A 164 13.41 -0.77 -10.38
N VAL A 165 12.35 -0.97 -11.18
CA VAL A 165 12.47 -1.50 -12.56
C VAL A 165 13.25 -0.54 -13.45
N ARG A 166 12.86 0.72 -13.48
CA ARG A 166 13.50 1.73 -14.35
C ARG A 166 14.67 2.39 -13.64
N MET A 167 15.86 1.89 -13.92
CA MET A 167 17.15 2.52 -13.59
C MET A 167 18.02 2.55 -14.85
N ASN A 168 18.59 3.72 -15.15
CA ASN A 168 19.50 3.89 -16.28
C ASN A 168 20.93 3.55 -15.83
N GLY A 169 21.69 2.85 -16.67
CA GLY A 169 23.10 2.54 -16.42
C GLY A 169 23.35 1.09 -16.02
N ASP A 170 24.50 0.84 -15.40
CA ASP A 170 24.97 -0.50 -15.02
C ASP A 170 24.05 -1.13 -13.95
N PRO A 171 23.46 -2.33 -14.20
CA PRO A 171 22.69 -3.07 -13.20
C PRO A 171 23.44 -3.36 -11.89
N ALA A 172 24.77 -3.38 -11.90
CA ALA A 172 25.59 -3.60 -10.70
C ALA A 172 25.66 -2.37 -9.78
N ALA A 173 25.52 -1.14 -10.32
CA ALA A 173 25.73 0.08 -9.54
C ALA A 173 24.75 0.24 -8.35
N PRO A 174 23.43 -0.05 -8.47
CA PRO A 174 22.52 -0.06 -7.32
C PRO A 174 22.88 -1.12 -6.27
N VAL A 175 23.39 -2.28 -6.72
CA VAL A 175 23.85 -3.35 -5.83
C VAL A 175 25.04 -2.86 -5.02
N ASP A 176 26.07 -2.32 -5.68
CA ASP A 176 27.28 -1.83 -5.01
C ASP A 176 26.98 -0.72 -4.00
N SER A 177 26.11 0.22 -4.39
CA SER A 177 25.68 1.32 -3.52
C SER A 177 24.97 0.80 -2.25
N PHE A 178 24.04 -0.16 -2.42
CA PHE A 178 23.34 -0.79 -1.31
C PHE A 178 24.30 -1.54 -0.37
N TYR A 179 25.18 -2.38 -0.90
CA TYR A 179 26.11 -3.18 -0.08
C TYR A 179 27.20 -2.33 0.59
N HIS A 180 27.63 -1.24 -0.04
CA HIS A 180 28.53 -0.26 0.61
C HIS A 180 27.89 0.32 1.88
N LEU A 181 26.60 0.67 1.83
CA LEU A 181 25.85 1.18 2.98
C LEU A 181 25.63 0.09 4.04
N VAL A 182 25.23 -1.12 3.64
CA VAL A 182 25.08 -2.26 4.56
C VAL A 182 26.38 -2.50 5.32
N ASP A 183 27.52 -2.57 4.63
CA ASP A 183 28.81 -2.79 5.29
C ASP A 183 29.25 -1.63 6.19
N ALA A 184 28.97 -0.39 5.80
CA ALA A 184 29.21 0.77 6.66
C ALA A 184 28.34 0.72 7.94
N MET A 185 27.06 0.38 7.81
CA MET A 185 26.13 0.25 8.94
C MET A 185 26.54 -0.90 9.87
N ARG A 186 26.94 -2.06 9.32
CA ARG A 186 27.46 -3.22 10.08
C ARG A 186 28.66 -2.86 10.94
N ARG A 187 29.61 -2.07 10.42
CA ARG A 187 30.79 -1.63 11.17
C ARG A 187 30.42 -0.72 12.34
N THR A 188 29.39 0.11 12.19
CA THR A 188 28.96 1.04 13.26
C THR A 188 28.06 0.42 14.31
N GLN A 189 27.25 -0.59 13.96
CA GLN A 189 26.32 -1.24 14.88
C GLN A 189 26.38 -2.77 14.71
N PRO A 190 27.46 -3.42 15.20
CA PRO A 190 27.67 -4.86 14.97
C PRO A 190 26.81 -5.76 15.88
N HIS A 191 26.19 -5.24 16.94
CA HIS A 191 25.50 -6.04 17.95
C HIS A 191 23.98 -5.83 17.95
N GLY A 192 23.27 -6.73 18.63
CA GLY A 192 21.79 -6.74 18.69
C GLY A 192 21.13 -7.22 17.39
N ASP A 193 19.80 -7.18 17.38
CA ASP A 193 18.98 -7.73 16.29
C ASP A 193 19.23 -7.01 14.96
N THR A 194 19.29 -5.68 14.97
CA THR A 194 19.66 -4.87 13.79
C THR A 194 21.02 -5.29 13.22
N GLY A 195 22.02 -5.52 14.08
CA GLY A 195 23.34 -5.99 13.66
C GLY A 195 23.31 -7.40 13.06
N ALA A 196 22.45 -8.29 13.59
CA ALA A 196 22.23 -9.62 13.04
C ALA A 196 21.57 -9.57 11.66
N ILE A 197 20.52 -8.76 11.50
CA ILE A 197 19.83 -8.54 10.23
C ILE A 197 20.81 -8.00 9.17
N LEU A 198 21.60 -6.98 9.51
CA LEU A 198 22.59 -6.44 8.60
C LEU A 198 23.68 -7.46 8.21
N ARG A 199 24.07 -8.37 9.11
CA ARG A 199 24.98 -9.49 8.75
C ARG A 199 24.34 -10.47 7.77
N LEU A 200 23.06 -10.76 7.92
CA LEU A 200 22.33 -11.61 6.98
C LEU A 200 22.22 -10.92 5.62
N LEU A 201 21.81 -9.65 5.59
CA LEU A 201 21.80 -8.84 4.36
C LEU A 201 23.17 -8.83 3.69
N GLY A 202 24.27 -8.68 4.43
CA GLY A 202 25.63 -8.71 3.87
C GLY A 202 26.00 -10.02 3.14
N ARG A 203 25.20 -11.09 3.26
CA ARG A 203 25.40 -12.37 2.56
C ARG A 203 24.52 -12.54 1.31
N THR A 204 23.65 -11.58 1.00
CA THR A 204 22.65 -11.71 -0.07
C THR A 204 23.05 -11.04 -1.39
N ARG A 205 24.34 -10.67 -1.56
CA ARG A 205 24.80 -9.87 -2.71
C ARG A 205 24.51 -10.54 -4.05
N GLU A 206 24.75 -11.83 -4.16
CA GLU A 206 24.43 -12.60 -5.37
C GLU A 206 22.93 -12.63 -5.68
N ALA A 207 22.08 -12.74 -4.65
CA ALA A 207 20.62 -12.71 -4.82
C ALA A 207 20.14 -11.34 -5.31
N ALA A 208 20.71 -10.25 -4.77
CA ALA A 208 20.44 -8.88 -5.19
C ALA A 208 20.87 -8.60 -6.64
N LEU A 209 22.06 -9.07 -7.04
CA LEU A 209 22.53 -8.95 -8.43
C LEU A 209 21.65 -9.77 -9.38
N ALA A 210 21.33 -11.01 -9.02
CA ALA A 210 20.45 -11.85 -9.81
C ALA A 210 19.05 -11.21 -9.95
N HIS A 211 18.54 -10.53 -8.92
CA HIS A 211 17.33 -9.73 -9.03
C HIS A 211 17.47 -8.61 -10.07
N ARG A 212 18.54 -7.80 -9.99
CA ARG A 212 18.82 -6.69 -10.94
C ARG A 212 18.93 -7.12 -12.40
N VAL A 213 19.53 -8.28 -12.65
CA VAL A 213 19.60 -8.86 -14.01
C VAL A 213 18.20 -9.24 -14.48
N ARG A 214 17.45 -10.01 -13.68
CA ARG A 214 16.10 -10.49 -14.04
C ARG A 214 15.13 -9.35 -14.32
N ILE A 215 15.08 -8.34 -13.47
CA ILE A 215 14.17 -7.19 -13.61
C ILE A 215 14.47 -6.35 -14.87
N THR A 216 15.73 -6.35 -15.33
CA THR A 216 16.13 -5.68 -16.57
C THR A 216 15.75 -6.50 -17.81
N GLU A 217 15.95 -7.82 -17.77
CA GLU A 217 15.69 -8.71 -18.92
C GLU A 217 14.19 -9.04 -19.08
N SER A 218 13.49 -9.26 -17.98
CA SER A 218 12.08 -9.65 -17.94
C SER A 218 11.39 -9.04 -16.72
N PRO A 219 10.87 -7.79 -16.83
CA PRO A 219 10.16 -7.14 -15.74
C PRO A 219 8.97 -7.99 -15.27
N THR A 220 8.79 -8.07 -13.94
CA THR A 220 7.62 -8.73 -13.36
C THR A 220 6.33 -8.05 -13.83
N VAL A 221 5.24 -8.82 -13.91
CA VAL A 221 3.92 -8.28 -14.28
C VAL A 221 3.55 -7.13 -13.35
N VAL A 222 3.83 -7.28 -12.06
CA VAL A 222 3.63 -6.26 -11.03
C VAL A 222 4.99 -5.83 -10.47
N PRO A 223 5.36 -4.55 -10.53
CA PRO A 223 6.59 -4.04 -9.90
C PRO A 223 6.54 -4.23 -8.39
N LEU A 224 7.66 -4.63 -7.78
CA LEU A 224 7.74 -4.85 -6.32
C LEU A 224 7.46 -3.58 -5.52
N LEU A 225 7.96 -2.44 -6.01
CA LEU A 225 7.80 -1.14 -5.37
C LEU A 225 6.53 -0.41 -5.80
N ASN A 226 5.41 -1.12 -5.93
CA ASN A 226 4.14 -0.48 -6.18
C ASN A 226 3.06 -0.93 -5.17
N PRO A 227 2.59 -0.02 -4.30
CA PRO A 227 1.62 -0.38 -3.25
C PRO A 227 0.19 -0.57 -3.77
N LEU A 228 -0.13 -0.15 -5.00
CA LEU A 228 -1.50 -0.21 -5.52
C LEU A 228 -2.02 -1.64 -5.63
N VAL A 229 -1.23 -2.53 -6.23
CA VAL A 229 -1.66 -3.91 -6.45
C VAL A 229 -1.93 -4.67 -5.14
N PRO A 230 -1.04 -4.69 -4.14
CA PRO A 230 -1.37 -5.30 -2.85
C PRO A 230 -2.56 -4.62 -2.17
N ALA A 231 -2.74 -3.30 -2.32
CA ALA A 231 -3.91 -2.61 -1.76
C ALA A 231 -5.24 -3.01 -2.42
N ILE A 232 -5.25 -3.22 -3.74
CA ILE A 232 -6.42 -3.77 -4.46
C ILE A 232 -6.74 -5.18 -3.96
N ILE A 233 -5.73 -6.05 -3.80
CA ILE A 233 -5.91 -7.42 -3.29
C ILE A 233 -6.48 -7.39 -1.86
N ARG A 234 -5.96 -6.53 -0.99
CA ARG A 234 -6.49 -6.36 0.38
C ARG A 234 -7.93 -5.87 0.38
N THR A 235 -8.24 -4.88 -0.45
CA THR A 235 -9.61 -4.37 -0.60
C THR A 235 -10.57 -5.47 -1.05
N ALA A 236 -10.15 -6.30 -2.00
CA ALA A 236 -10.94 -7.45 -2.45
C ALA A 236 -11.17 -8.46 -1.32
N ALA A 237 -10.13 -8.77 -0.53
CA ALA A 237 -10.22 -9.68 0.61
C ALA A 237 -11.19 -9.15 1.68
N TYR A 238 -11.10 -7.86 2.02
CA TYR A 238 -12.00 -7.22 3.00
C TYR A 238 -13.48 -7.35 2.61
N TRP A 239 -13.84 -7.00 1.37
CA TRP A 239 -15.22 -7.08 0.91
C TRP A 239 -15.68 -8.53 0.62
N GLY A 240 -14.73 -9.42 0.34
CA GLY A 240 -14.96 -10.83 0.05
C GLY A 240 -15.02 -11.75 1.27
N ARG A 241 -14.68 -11.25 2.48
CA ARG A 241 -14.51 -12.07 3.71
C ARG A 241 -15.69 -12.98 4.07
N ASP A 242 -16.91 -12.59 3.69
CA ASP A 242 -18.13 -13.37 3.95
C ASP A 242 -18.50 -14.32 2.78
N GLY A 243 -17.52 -14.70 1.95
CA GLY A 243 -17.72 -15.54 0.77
C GLY A 243 -18.41 -14.82 -0.40
N ARG A 244 -18.44 -13.49 -0.38
CA ARG A 244 -19.08 -12.66 -1.41
C ARG A 244 -18.21 -12.56 -2.66
N SER A 245 -18.84 -12.62 -3.82
CA SER A 245 -18.19 -12.35 -5.10
C SER A 245 -17.95 -10.84 -5.23
N VAL A 246 -16.71 -10.41 -5.39
CA VAL A 246 -16.35 -8.98 -5.50
C VAL A 246 -15.99 -8.62 -6.94
N ALA A 247 -16.49 -7.49 -7.41
CA ALA A 247 -16.00 -6.81 -8.61
C ALA A 247 -15.50 -5.42 -8.26
N ILE A 248 -14.42 -4.99 -8.91
CA ILE A 248 -13.80 -3.69 -8.67
C ILE A 248 -14.03 -2.76 -9.86
N VAL A 249 -14.42 -1.53 -9.54
CA VAL A 249 -14.53 -0.40 -10.47
C VAL A 249 -13.51 0.62 -10.02
N HIS A 250 -12.45 0.80 -10.76
CA HIS A 250 -11.31 1.61 -10.33
C HIS A 250 -11.20 2.87 -11.20
N ASP A 251 -10.72 3.99 -10.64
CA ASP A 251 -10.35 5.14 -11.48
C ASP A 251 -9.26 4.77 -12.50
N GLU A 252 -9.11 5.57 -13.54
CA GLU A 252 -8.07 5.36 -14.54
C GLU A 252 -6.67 5.43 -13.91
N GLN A 253 -5.93 4.33 -14.00
CA GLN A 253 -4.57 4.26 -13.51
C GLN A 253 -3.66 3.58 -14.53
N ASN A 254 -2.62 4.31 -14.95
CA ASN A 254 -1.61 3.89 -15.93
C ASN A 254 -0.94 2.55 -15.56
N LEU A 255 -0.81 2.24 -14.27
CA LEU A 255 -0.28 0.95 -13.84
C LEU A 255 -1.20 -0.20 -14.26
N LEU A 256 -2.51 -0.03 -14.30
CA LEU A 256 -3.50 -1.09 -14.49
C LEU A 256 -3.72 -1.42 -15.98
N THR A 257 -2.67 -1.88 -16.65
CA THR A 257 -2.77 -2.39 -18.03
C THR A 257 -3.65 -3.64 -18.10
N PRO A 258 -4.22 -4.01 -19.27
CA PRO A 258 -5.06 -5.21 -19.39
C PRO A 258 -4.41 -6.49 -18.86
N ARG A 259 -3.10 -6.65 -19.08
CA ARG A 259 -2.32 -7.79 -18.57
C ARG A 259 -2.27 -7.81 -17.03
N ARG A 260 -2.08 -6.65 -16.40
CA ARG A 260 -2.06 -6.54 -14.93
C ARG A 260 -3.46 -6.70 -14.35
N ILE A 261 -4.48 -6.15 -15.00
CA ILE A 261 -5.88 -6.36 -14.61
C ILE A 261 -6.23 -7.85 -14.59
N ALA A 262 -5.87 -8.60 -15.63
CA ALA A 262 -6.11 -10.05 -15.68
C ALA A 262 -5.40 -10.77 -14.52
N TRP A 263 -4.13 -10.44 -14.29
CA TRP A 263 -3.35 -11.03 -13.19
C TRP A 263 -3.96 -10.70 -11.81
N ILE A 264 -4.37 -9.46 -11.57
CA ILE A 264 -5.00 -9.03 -10.31
C ILE A 264 -6.34 -9.75 -10.12
N THR A 265 -7.13 -9.85 -11.19
CA THR A 265 -8.44 -10.52 -11.16
C THR A 265 -8.29 -11.97 -10.73
N GLU A 266 -7.28 -12.68 -11.25
CA GLU A 266 -6.97 -14.04 -10.84
C GLU A 266 -6.43 -14.12 -9.40
N ALA A 267 -5.43 -13.31 -9.07
CA ALA A 267 -4.76 -13.32 -7.76
C ALA A 267 -5.72 -12.99 -6.60
N ALA A 268 -6.65 -12.04 -6.81
CA ALA A 268 -7.65 -11.64 -5.83
C ALA A 268 -9.00 -12.39 -5.99
N GLN A 269 -9.08 -13.35 -6.91
CA GLN A 269 -10.31 -14.11 -7.21
C GLN A 269 -11.55 -13.22 -7.50
N LEU A 270 -11.32 -12.08 -8.15
CA LEU A 270 -12.37 -11.12 -8.49
C LEU A 270 -13.30 -11.67 -9.57
N SER A 271 -14.55 -11.21 -9.53
CA SER A 271 -15.52 -11.42 -10.62
C SER A 271 -15.25 -10.51 -11.81
N GLY A 272 -14.50 -9.43 -11.60
CA GLY A 272 -14.05 -8.51 -12.62
C GLY A 272 -13.35 -7.29 -12.01
N LEU A 273 -12.49 -6.66 -12.81
CA LEU A 273 -11.88 -5.37 -12.51
C LEU A 273 -11.95 -4.53 -13.78
N ARG A 274 -12.57 -3.35 -13.70
CA ARG A 274 -12.68 -2.41 -14.82
C ARG A 274 -12.25 -1.01 -14.41
N LEU A 275 -11.70 -0.27 -15.35
CA LEU A 275 -11.34 1.14 -15.18
C LEU A 275 -12.48 2.04 -15.66
N VAL A 276 -12.67 3.18 -15.01
CA VAL A 276 -13.63 4.22 -15.40
C VAL A 276 -13.04 5.60 -15.22
N ASP A 277 -13.53 6.56 -16.01
CA ASP A 277 -13.35 7.98 -15.74
C ASP A 277 -14.15 8.37 -14.48
N SER A 278 -13.46 8.82 -13.43
CA SER A 278 -14.05 9.31 -12.19
C SER A 278 -15.17 10.34 -12.40
N ARG A 279 -15.14 11.16 -13.47
CA ARG A 279 -16.22 12.13 -13.78
C ARG A 279 -17.55 11.47 -14.11
N ARG A 280 -17.53 10.17 -14.46
CA ARG A 280 -18.70 9.39 -14.87
C ARG A 280 -19.19 8.40 -13.81
N ASP A 281 -18.44 8.19 -12.73
CA ASP A 281 -18.85 7.32 -11.63
C ASP A 281 -18.74 8.07 -10.28
N PRO A 282 -19.86 8.51 -9.69
CA PRO A 282 -19.83 9.27 -8.43
C PRO A 282 -19.28 8.44 -7.26
N ARG A 283 -19.29 7.10 -7.34
CA ARG A 283 -18.70 6.25 -6.30
C ARG A 283 -17.18 6.35 -6.32
N VAL A 284 -16.57 6.46 -7.51
CA VAL A 284 -15.14 6.69 -7.66
C VAL A 284 -14.76 8.10 -7.16
N GLN A 285 -15.59 9.12 -7.39
CA GLN A 285 -15.35 10.46 -6.81
C GLN A 285 -15.33 10.45 -5.26
N LEU A 286 -16.21 9.65 -4.64
CA LEU A 286 -16.19 9.47 -3.19
C LEU A 286 -14.95 8.69 -2.73
N ALA A 287 -14.49 7.70 -3.51
CA ALA A 287 -13.27 6.96 -3.24
C ALA A 287 -12.01 7.86 -3.37
N ASP A 288 -11.88 8.67 -4.42
CA ASP A 288 -10.81 9.67 -4.62
C ASP A 288 -10.71 10.59 -3.41
N LEU A 289 -11.87 11.15 -3.02
CA LEU A 289 -11.96 12.04 -1.89
C LEU A 289 -11.51 11.36 -0.60
N LEU A 290 -12.01 10.16 -0.32
CA LEU A 290 -11.64 9.40 0.87
C LEU A 290 -10.16 9.01 0.87
N ALA A 291 -9.61 8.55 -0.25
CA ALA A 291 -8.19 8.21 -0.37
C ALA A 291 -7.31 9.44 -0.10
N GLY A 292 -7.66 10.59 -0.67
CA GLY A 292 -6.93 11.83 -0.45
C GLY A 292 -7.01 12.35 0.99
N ILE A 293 -8.18 12.24 1.63
CA ILE A 293 -8.39 12.58 3.05
C ILE A 293 -7.56 11.66 3.93
N ALA A 294 -7.69 10.35 3.75
CA ALA A 294 -7.03 9.34 4.57
C ALA A 294 -5.51 9.47 4.48
N ARG A 295 -4.97 9.61 3.26
CA ARG A 295 -3.54 9.86 3.03
C ARG A 295 -3.06 11.11 3.77
N LYS A 296 -3.82 12.21 3.73
CA LYS A 296 -3.41 13.46 4.41
C LYS A 296 -3.42 13.31 5.92
N ILE A 297 -4.49 12.76 6.50
CA ILE A 297 -4.60 12.55 7.95
C ILE A 297 -3.48 11.62 8.43
N ALA A 298 -3.24 10.52 7.72
CA ALA A 298 -2.19 9.57 8.07
C ALA A 298 -0.77 10.17 7.91
N SER A 299 -0.55 10.98 6.88
CA SER A 299 0.71 11.73 6.70
C SER A 299 0.91 12.78 7.80
N ASP A 300 -0.14 13.49 8.19
CA ASP A 300 -0.07 14.46 9.28
C ASP A 300 0.21 13.79 10.63
N GLU A 301 -0.45 12.66 10.90
CA GLU A 301 -0.15 11.83 12.07
C GLU A 301 1.30 11.36 12.05
N LEU A 302 1.79 10.79 10.94
CA LEU A 302 3.18 10.32 10.80
C LEU A 302 4.20 11.43 11.05
N ASN A 303 3.89 12.68 10.66
CA ASN A 303 4.78 13.84 10.81
C ASN A 303 4.49 14.69 12.07
N GLU A 304 3.76 14.17 13.06
CA GLU A 304 3.47 14.88 14.33
C GLU A 304 2.75 16.23 14.13
N ARG A 305 1.87 16.30 13.12
CA ARG A 305 1.02 17.45 12.80
C ARG A 305 -0.46 17.07 12.93
N ASP A 306 -0.75 16.17 13.85
CA ASP A 306 -2.00 15.44 13.91
C ASP A 306 -3.20 16.27 14.40
N ASP A 307 -4.38 15.77 14.02
CA ASP A 307 -5.66 16.19 14.56
C ASP A 307 -6.39 14.95 15.08
N ARG A 308 -6.36 14.77 16.40
CA ARG A 308 -7.00 13.62 17.07
C ARG A 308 -8.47 13.44 16.71
N GLY A 309 -9.19 14.53 16.43
CA GLY A 309 -10.58 14.47 16.01
C GLY A 309 -10.72 13.85 14.62
N LEU A 310 -9.82 14.19 13.68
CA LEU A 310 -9.79 13.56 12.35
C LEU A 310 -9.32 12.11 12.39
N ILE A 311 -8.34 11.80 13.23
CA ILE A 311 -7.89 10.41 13.44
C ILE A 311 -9.05 9.55 13.93
N GLY A 312 -9.80 10.02 14.93
CA GLY A 312 -10.97 9.31 15.46
C GLY A 312 -12.06 9.07 14.41
N LEU A 313 -12.24 10.01 13.47
CA LEU A 313 -13.18 9.87 12.36
C LEU A 313 -12.66 8.93 11.26
N LEU A 314 -11.36 8.91 10.99
CA LEU A 314 -10.78 8.06 9.95
C LEU A 314 -10.65 6.60 10.39
N ARG A 315 -10.30 6.36 11.67
CA ARG A 315 -9.97 5.03 12.21
C ARG A 315 -10.99 3.93 11.84
N PRO A 316 -12.32 4.12 11.90
CA PRO A 316 -13.29 3.09 11.54
C PRO A 316 -13.23 2.61 10.09
N TYR A 317 -12.57 3.37 9.21
CA TYR A 317 -12.42 3.04 7.80
C TYR A 317 -11.13 2.32 7.48
N VAL A 318 -10.14 2.32 8.38
CA VAL A 318 -8.79 1.84 8.09
C VAL A 318 -8.74 0.32 8.24
N ASP A 319 -8.12 -0.35 7.26
CA ASP A 319 -7.84 -1.78 7.26
C ASP A 319 -6.86 -2.14 8.37
N ASP A 320 -7.22 -3.11 9.21
CA ASP A 320 -6.39 -3.62 10.31
C ASP A 320 -5.03 -4.14 9.84
N ASP A 321 -4.93 -4.61 8.59
CA ASP A 321 -3.70 -5.12 7.98
C ASP A 321 -3.03 -4.10 7.05
N SER A 322 -3.35 -2.80 7.19
CA SER A 322 -2.60 -1.71 6.54
C SER A 322 -1.11 -1.82 6.88
N LEU A 323 -0.25 -1.56 5.89
CA LEU A 323 1.19 -1.77 6.08
C LEU A 323 1.83 -0.53 6.71
N TRP A 324 2.20 -0.65 7.98
CA TRP A 324 2.65 0.48 8.79
C TRP A 324 3.81 0.11 9.71
N GLY A 325 4.87 0.92 9.71
CA GLY A 325 6.11 0.65 10.43
C GLY A 325 6.28 1.49 11.69
N ASP A 326 5.88 2.77 11.63
CA ASP A 326 5.91 3.70 12.76
C ASP A 326 4.87 3.31 13.82
N GLU A 327 5.35 2.88 14.98
CA GLU A 327 4.51 2.32 16.05
C GLU A 327 3.51 3.33 16.60
N ARG A 328 3.96 4.57 16.87
CA ARG A 328 3.12 5.63 17.45
C ARG A 328 1.93 5.94 16.55
N SER A 329 2.19 6.25 15.27
CA SER A 329 1.12 6.58 14.34
C SER A 329 0.27 5.36 13.98
N GLY A 330 0.84 4.15 13.98
CA GLY A 330 0.11 2.90 13.81
C GLY A 330 -0.94 2.69 14.90
N ASP A 331 -0.57 2.86 16.17
CA ASP A 331 -1.47 2.75 17.32
C ASP A 331 -2.62 3.76 17.27
N SER A 332 -2.37 4.93 16.68
CA SER A 332 -3.38 5.97 16.46
C SER A 332 -4.31 5.66 15.28
N LEU A 333 -3.79 5.16 14.16
CA LEU A 333 -4.52 5.04 12.90
C LEU A 333 -5.31 3.74 12.78
N MET A 334 -4.78 2.64 13.29
CA MET A 334 -5.39 1.33 13.14
C MET A 334 -6.52 1.13 14.16
N PRO A 335 -7.60 0.43 13.79
CA PRO A 335 -8.56 -0.04 14.77
C PRO A 335 -7.85 -0.87 15.83
N SER A 336 -8.14 -0.61 17.10
CA SER A 336 -7.67 -1.49 18.15
C SER A 336 -8.26 -2.87 17.89
N SER A 337 -7.44 -3.91 17.90
CA SER A 337 -7.89 -5.30 17.83
C SER A 337 -8.75 -5.61 19.05
N ALA A 338 -10.02 -5.23 18.98
CA ALA A 338 -11.02 -5.67 19.92
C ALA A 338 -11.10 -7.18 19.74
N SER A 339 -10.65 -7.92 20.75
CA SER A 339 -10.97 -9.35 20.86
C SER A 339 -12.48 -9.48 20.62
N PRO A 340 -12.94 -10.36 19.71
CA PRO A 340 -14.36 -10.59 19.57
C PRO A 340 -14.82 -11.29 20.84
N THR A 341 -15.30 -10.50 21.82
CA THR A 341 -16.07 -11.01 22.93
C THR A 341 -17.41 -11.45 22.37
N GLY A 342 -17.55 -12.76 22.15
CA GLY A 342 -18.80 -13.48 21.99
C GLY A 342 -18.76 -14.69 22.89
#